data_AF-A0A402A8V9-F1
#
_entry.id   AF-A0A402A8V9-F1
#
_cell.length_a   1.000
_cell.length_b   1.000
_cell.length_c   1.000
_cell.angle_alpha   90.00
_cell.angle_beta   90.00
_cell.angle_gamma   90.00
#
_symmetry.space_group_name_H-M   'P 1'
#
loop_
_entity.id
_entity.type
_entity.pdbx_description
1 polymer ?
#
loop_
_entity_poly.entity_id
_entity_poly.type
_entity_poly.pdbx_seq_one_letter_code
_entity_poly.pdbx_strand_id
1 'polypeptide(L)'
;MTQLVYVINQNGHPLMPCKPSKARKLLRDGRAKVKHRAPFTIQLRWDCEEQVQDVVVGIDKGSSTTGFACVGRGEILLSGEILHRKDVKEKLDARRAHRRSRRNRRWYRPCRILNRASSKRSGRLPPSIKTNVEEVIRVVQRLPLPITRIVIEDVQVDIARLNDPTVQGSRYQDSKRLDENLRIACLLRDRYQCQHCGKREVRLEAHHVQYRQHGGKDTLSNLLTLCESCHHGVHAGNITLEVSGVSGHLDHIAQRSMQGKTYLYTTLGSALPLSTLFGYQTATWRKHQELPKEHDSDALCIATYDTGERVPWQRERFYRIGFRPRQTRRQYHDLPRKGQGRVRYQLNTELEGFRKGDVVRVKGTWIKQINSIYSTGYLAFSRKKGEPANARPKDCVLLERGTTILWQRPQR
;
A
#
# COMPACT_ATOMS: atom_id res chain seq x y z
N MET A 1 27.46 5.61 -11.21
CA MET A 1 26.32 4.85 -10.65
C MET A 1 26.75 4.11 -9.40
N THR A 2 26.61 4.76 -8.25
CA THR A 2 27.02 4.22 -6.95
C THR A 2 25.92 3.32 -6.41
N GLN A 3 25.92 2.06 -6.82
CA GLN A 3 25.07 1.04 -6.18
C GLN A 3 25.35 1.01 -4.67
N LEU A 4 24.32 0.94 -3.84
CA LEU A 4 24.44 0.73 -2.41
C LEU A 4 24.19 -0.73 -2.05
N VAL A 5 24.88 -1.21 -1.01
CA VAL A 5 24.61 -2.47 -0.35
C VAL A 5 24.04 -2.18 1.02
N TYR A 6 22.83 -2.66 1.28
CA TYR A 6 22.16 -2.46 2.55
C TYR A 6 22.77 -3.38 3.61
N VAL A 7 22.79 -2.93 4.86
CA VAL A 7 23.47 -3.61 5.95
C VAL A 7 22.50 -3.78 7.10
N ILE A 8 22.48 -4.97 7.69
CA ILE A 8 21.83 -5.23 8.97
C ILE A 8 22.88 -5.73 9.96
N ASN A 9 22.74 -5.39 11.23
CA ASN A 9 23.63 -5.90 12.27
C ASN A 9 23.34 -7.37 12.60
N GLN A 10 24.10 -7.93 13.55
CA GLN A 10 23.92 -9.31 14.01
C GLN A 10 22.53 -9.55 14.59
N ASN A 11 21.96 -8.56 15.28
CA ASN A 11 20.65 -8.60 15.94
C ASN A 11 19.46 -8.42 14.96
N GLY A 12 19.73 -8.00 13.72
CA GLY A 12 18.72 -7.83 12.67
C GLY A 12 18.21 -6.39 12.50
N HIS A 13 18.77 -5.43 13.23
CA HIS A 13 18.48 -4.00 13.07
C HIS A 13 19.16 -3.45 11.80
N PRO A 14 18.45 -2.68 10.98
CA PRO A 14 19.04 -2.00 9.83
C PRO A 14 20.10 -0.97 10.22
N LEU A 15 21.17 -0.90 9.45
CA LEU A 15 22.23 0.11 9.56
C LEU A 15 22.30 0.95 8.27
N MET A 16 23.12 1.99 8.29
CA MET A 16 23.38 2.75 7.07
C MET A 16 24.01 1.85 5.98
N PRO A 17 23.58 2.03 4.71
CA PRO A 17 24.11 1.27 3.60
C PRO A 17 25.58 1.59 3.36
N CYS A 18 26.29 0.68 2.69
CA CYS A 18 27.70 0.84 2.38
C CYS A 18 28.02 0.66 0.89
N LYS A 19 29.23 1.09 0.50
CA LYS A 19 29.73 0.91 -0.86
C LYS A 19 29.93 -0.59 -1.18
N PRO A 20 29.71 -1.04 -2.43
CA PRO A 20 29.87 -2.43 -2.83
C PRO A 20 31.30 -2.95 -2.64
N SER A 21 32.31 -2.08 -2.72
CA SER A 21 33.70 -2.42 -2.41
C SER A 21 33.87 -2.87 -0.94
N LYS A 22 33.26 -2.16 0.01
CA LYS A 22 33.25 -2.53 1.44
C LYS A 22 32.50 -3.85 1.64
N ALA A 23 31.30 -3.97 1.07
CA ALA A 23 30.52 -5.21 1.17
C ALA A 23 31.26 -6.44 0.62
N ARG A 24 31.96 -6.30 -0.51
CA ARG A 24 32.78 -7.39 -1.09
C ARG A 24 33.90 -7.82 -0.14
N LYS A 25 34.63 -6.88 0.47
CA LYS A 25 35.66 -7.19 1.48
C LYS A 25 35.04 -7.94 2.67
N LEU A 26 33.94 -7.43 3.23
CA LEU A 26 33.25 -8.07 4.36
C LEU A 26 32.76 -9.50 4.06
N LEU A 27 32.26 -9.74 2.85
CA LEU A 27 31.81 -11.07 2.43
C LEU A 27 32.99 -12.02 2.19
N ARG A 28 34.06 -11.53 1.55
CA ARG A 28 35.28 -12.31 1.28
C ARG A 28 35.97 -12.72 2.59
N ASP A 29 36.06 -11.80 3.53
CA ASP A 29 36.74 -12.00 4.81
C ASP A 29 35.83 -12.76 5.82
N GLY A 30 34.66 -13.25 5.38
CA GLY A 30 33.75 -14.06 6.20
C GLY A 30 33.05 -13.31 7.35
N ARG A 31 33.21 -11.98 7.41
CA ARG A 31 32.66 -11.13 8.49
C ARG A 31 31.18 -10.81 8.28
N ALA A 32 30.67 -10.92 7.07
CA ALA A 32 29.24 -10.76 6.77
C ALA A 32 28.69 -11.96 5.98
N LYS A 33 27.37 -12.13 5.99
CA LYS A 33 26.66 -13.10 5.14
C LYS A 33 25.59 -12.40 4.30
N VAL A 34 25.29 -12.92 3.12
CA VAL A 34 24.17 -12.41 2.31
C VAL A 34 22.86 -12.77 3.01
N LYS A 35 22.03 -11.76 3.31
CA LYS A 35 20.71 -11.93 3.92
C LYS A 35 19.60 -11.92 2.88
N HIS A 36 19.64 -10.94 1.99
CA HIS A 36 18.67 -10.75 0.91
C HIS A 36 19.38 -10.43 -0.40
N ARG A 37 18.87 -10.96 -1.51
CA ARG A 37 19.44 -10.64 -2.83
C ARG A 37 18.80 -9.40 -3.46
N ALA A 38 17.60 -9.02 -3.05
CA ALA A 38 16.89 -7.84 -3.55
C ALA A 38 15.98 -7.21 -2.47
N PRO A 39 16.23 -5.94 -2.06
CA PRO A 39 17.47 -5.20 -2.27
C PRO A 39 18.67 -6.00 -1.73
N PHE A 40 19.87 -5.80 -2.30
CA PHE A 40 21.01 -6.61 -1.88
C PHE A 40 21.44 -6.20 -0.47
N THR A 41 21.25 -7.10 0.48
CA THR A 41 21.44 -6.84 1.91
C THR A 41 22.39 -7.86 2.50
N ILE A 42 23.40 -7.38 3.22
CA ILE A 42 24.33 -8.21 3.99
C ILE A 42 24.01 -8.09 5.49
N GLN A 43 24.21 -9.18 6.22
CA GLN A 43 24.13 -9.22 7.67
C GLN A 43 25.54 -9.37 8.25
N LEU A 44 25.92 -8.45 9.13
CA LEU A 44 27.18 -8.55 9.87
C LEU A 44 27.11 -9.73 10.86
N ARG A 45 28.26 -10.36 11.10
CA ARG A 45 28.41 -11.47 12.07
C ARG A 45 28.97 -11.03 13.42
N TRP A 46 29.16 -9.73 13.59
CA TRP A 46 29.63 -9.14 14.82
C TRP A 46 28.68 -8.02 15.20
N ASP A 47 28.67 -7.69 16.49
CA ASP A 47 27.90 -6.59 17.01
C ASP A 47 28.63 -5.27 16.81
N CYS A 48 27.90 -4.21 16.52
CA CYS A 48 28.47 -2.90 16.28
C CYS A 48 27.58 -1.82 16.87
N GLU A 49 28.19 -0.69 17.22
CA GLU A 49 27.47 0.49 17.67
C GLU A 49 26.44 0.90 16.60
N GLU A 50 25.18 1.00 17.01
CA GLU A 50 24.03 1.32 16.14
C GLU A 50 23.96 2.82 15.83
N GLN A 51 25.11 3.44 15.55
CA GLN A 51 25.21 4.85 15.18
C GLN A 51 24.66 5.03 13.77
N VAL A 52 23.36 5.32 13.70
CA VAL A 52 22.62 5.53 12.46
C VAL A 52 22.35 7.01 12.24
N GLN A 53 22.09 7.35 10.99
CA GLN A 53 21.71 8.72 10.60
C GLN A 53 20.21 8.76 10.41
N ASP A 54 19.64 9.96 10.48
CA ASP A 54 18.23 10.15 10.19
C ASP A 54 17.89 9.78 8.75
N VAL A 55 16.91 8.90 8.61
CA VAL A 55 16.34 8.49 7.32
C VAL A 55 14.84 8.69 7.36
N VAL A 56 14.35 9.58 6.50
CA VAL A 56 12.93 9.87 6.36
C VAL A 56 12.38 9.05 5.20
N VAL A 57 11.24 8.40 5.39
CA VAL A 57 10.49 7.77 4.29
C VAL A 57 9.24 8.58 3.97
N GLY A 58 9.17 9.08 2.73
CA GLY A 58 7.97 9.65 2.15
C GLY A 58 7.13 8.56 1.48
N ILE A 59 5.80 8.62 1.64
CA ILE A 59 4.85 7.66 1.07
C ILE A 59 3.73 8.41 0.34
N ASP A 60 3.68 8.26 -0.99
CA ASP A 60 2.55 8.69 -1.81
C ASP A 60 1.57 7.52 -1.97
N LYS A 61 0.44 7.58 -1.27
CA LYS A 61 -0.55 6.51 -1.24
C LYS A 61 -1.56 6.63 -2.38
N GLY A 62 -1.36 5.86 -3.45
CA GLY A 62 -2.35 5.68 -4.52
C GLY A 62 -3.20 4.40 -4.43
N SER A 63 -4.26 4.32 -5.23
CA SER A 63 -5.17 3.15 -5.25
C SER A 63 -4.59 1.94 -5.99
N SER A 64 -3.84 2.19 -7.07
CA SER A 64 -3.21 1.18 -7.93
C SER A 64 -1.75 0.96 -7.61
N THR A 65 -1.06 2.07 -7.35
CA THR A 65 0.38 2.13 -7.09
C THR A 65 0.59 3.04 -5.89
N THR A 66 1.56 2.71 -5.03
CA THR A 66 2.02 3.60 -3.96
C THR A 66 3.50 3.87 -4.17
N GLY A 67 3.87 5.15 -4.26
CA GLY A 67 5.26 5.56 -4.31
C GLY A 67 5.86 5.60 -2.92
N PHE A 68 7.16 5.30 -2.81
CA PHE A 68 7.92 5.59 -1.60
C PHE A 68 9.35 6.03 -1.94
N ALA A 69 9.91 6.89 -1.09
CA ALA A 69 11.29 7.34 -1.19
C ALA A 69 11.90 7.45 0.22
N CYS A 70 13.04 6.82 0.42
CA CYS A 70 13.84 6.92 1.64
C CYS A 70 14.99 7.87 1.39
N VAL A 71 15.06 8.95 2.16
CA VAL A 71 16.03 10.05 2.00
C VAL A 71 16.86 10.18 3.27
N GLY A 72 18.16 10.39 3.11
CA GLY A 72 19.06 10.75 4.20
C GLY A 72 20.30 11.47 3.66
N ARG A 73 20.80 12.47 4.37
CA ARG A 73 21.96 13.31 3.98
C ARG A 73 21.91 13.81 2.52
N GLY A 74 20.77 14.31 2.06
CA GLY A 74 20.66 14.86 0.71
C GLY A 74 20.67 13.85 -0.42
N GLU A 75 20.52 12.56 -0.12
CA GLU A 75 20.47 11.52 -1.14
C GLU A 75 19.30 10.54 -0.98
N ILE A 76 18.78 10.07 -2.12
CA ILE A 76 17.75 9.02 -2.18
C ILE A 76 18.41 7.67 -1.91
N LEU A 77 18.37 7.16 -0.68
CA LEU A 77 18.98 5.89 -0.31
C LEU A 77 18.29 4.69 -0.98
N LEU A 78 16.96 4.75 -1.09
CA LEU A 78 16.12 3.72 -1.72
C LEU A 78 14.80 4.35 -2.16
N SER A 79 14.34 4.04 -3.37
CA SER A 79 13.00 4.46 -3.82
C SER A 79 12.28 3.33 -4.53
N GLY A 80 10.98 3.49 -4.75
CA GLY A 80 10.24 2.50 -5.51
C GLY A 80 8.75 2.74 -5.58
N GLU A 81 8.12 1.79 -6.25
CA GLU A 81 6.68 1.73 -6.47
C GLU A 81 6.13 0.38 -6.01
N ILE A 82 5.14 0.43 -5.14
CA ILE A 82 4.38 -0.74 -4.68
C ILE A 82 3.20 -0.93 -5.64
N LEU A 83 3.24 -2.01 -6.41
CA LEU A 83 2.19 -2.40 -7.34
C LEU A 83 1.13 -3.22 -6.60
N HIS A 84 -0.01 -2.58 -6.31
CA HIS A 84 -1.06 -3.20 -5.53
C HIS A 84 -1.80 -4.30 -6.28
N ARG A 85 -2.25 -5.31 -5.54
CA ARG A 85 -3.04 -6.40 -6.13
C ARG A 85 -4.44 -5.94 -6.57
N LYS A 86 -4.70 -6.04 -7.86
CA LYS A 86 -6.01 -5.69 -8.48
C LYS A 86 -7.01 -6.87 -8.53
N ASP A 87 -6.52 -8.09 -8.37
CA ASP A 87 -7.30 -9.35 -8.48
C ASP A 87 -8.17 -9.69 -7.26
N VAL A 88 -8.10 -8.90 -6.19
CA VAL A 88 -8.79 -9.17 -4.92
C VAL A 88 -10.31 -9.15 -5.11
N LYS A 89 -10.83 -8.17 -5.85
CA LYS A 89 -12.27 -8.01 -6.11
C LYS A 89 -12.82 -9.23 -6.85
N GLU A 90 -12.21 -9.58 -7.97
CA GLU A 90 -12.61 -10.73 -8.80
C GLU A 90 -12.60 -12.04 -8.00
N LYS A 91 -11.57 -12.26 -7.18
CA LYS A 91 -11.50 -13.45 -6.30
C LYS A 91 -12.63 -13.50 -5.27
N LEU A 92 -13.05 -12.36 -4.73
CA LEU A 92 -14.18 -12.29 -3.78
C LEU A 92 -15.52 -12.50 -4.49
N ASP A 93 -15.67 -11.99 -5.70
CA ASP A 93 -16.86 -12.17 -6.52
C ASP A 93 -17.01 -13.62 -6.98
N ALA A 94 -15.92 -14.27 -7.42
CA ALA A 94 -15.89 -15.70 -7.69
C ALA A 94 -16.29 -16.52 -6.45
N ARG A 95 -15.74 -16.19 -5.27
CA ARG A 95 -16.12 -16.83 -4.00
C ARG A 95 -17.60 -16.60 -3.65
N ARG A 96 -18.16 -15.43 -3.98
CA ARG A 96 -19.58 -15.11 -3.79
C ARG A 96 -20.44 -15.93 -4.75
N ALA A 97 -20.07 -16.03 -6.03
CA ALA A 97 -20.76 -16.82 -7.04
C ALA A 97 -20.79 -18.32 -6.68
N HIS A 98 -19.65 -18.91 -6.27
CA HIS A 98 -19.63 -20.30 -5.83
C HIS A 98 -20.52 -20.57 -4.60
N ARG A 99 -20.62 -19.62 -3.67
CA ARG A 99 -21.55 -19.72 -2.53
C ARG A 99 -23.01 -19.59 -2.95
N ARG A 100 -23.33 -18.77 -3.97
CA ARG A 100 -24.68 -18.68 -4.56
C ARG A 100 -25.06 -19.98 -5.26
N SER A 101 -24.23 -20.46 -6.19
CA SER A 101 -24.45 -21.74 -6.90
C SER A 101 -24.63 -22.94 -5.95
N ARG A 102 -23.85 -23.03 -4.86
CA ARG A 102 -24.05 -24.08 -3.85
C ARG A 102 -25.40 -23.98 -3.14
N ARG A 103 -25.88 -22.78 -2.86
CA ARG A 103 -27.20 -22.57 -2.22
C ARG A 103 -28.33 -22.94 -3.17
N ASN A 104 -28.25 -22.54 -4.44
CA ASN A 104 -29.26 -22.88 -5.44
C ASN A 104 -29.42 -24.40 -5.60
N ARG A 105 -28.33 -25.17 -5.50
CA ARG A 105 -28.37 -26.64 -5.54
C ARG A 105 -28.93 -27.29 -4.26
N ARG A 106 -29.06 -26.55 -3.17
CA ARG A 106 -29.64 -27.02 -1.90
C ARG A 106 -31.03 -26.43 -1.74
N TRP A 107 -31.88 -26.66 -2.74
CA TRP A 107 -33.24 -26.09 -2.84
C TRP A 107 -34.12 -26.45 -1.63
N TYR A 108 -33.91 -27.63 -1.03
CA TYR A 108 -34.61 -28.09 0.17
C TYR A 108 -34.20 -27.38 1.48
N ARG A 109 -33.13 -26.56 1.47
CA ARG A 109 -32.60 -25.92 2.68
C ARG A 109 -32.79 -24.40 2.65
N PRO A 110 -33.40 -23.79 3.69
CA PRO A 110 -33.61 -22.34 3.72
C PRO A 110 -32.31 -21.54 3.72
N CYS A 111 -32.36 -20.39 3.05
CA CYS A 111 -31.22 -19.52 2.85
C CYS A 111 -30.91 -18.69 4.11
N ARG A 112 -29.76 -18.93 4.75
CA ARG A 112 -29.32 -18.19 5.95
C ARG A 112 -28.60 -16.87 5.60
N ILE A 113 -29.35 -15.86 5.12
CA ILE A 113 -28.78 -14.57 4.69
C ILE A 113 -28.26 -13.70 5.85
N LEU A 114 -28.79 -13.90 7.06
CA LEU A 114 -28.47 -13.12 8.26
C LEU A 114 -27.17 -13.55 8.96
N ASN A 115 -26.58 -14.70 8.57
CA ASN A 115 -25.31 -15.21 9.12
C ASN A 115 -24.10 -14.47 8.54
N ARG A 116 -24.10 -13.15 8.71
CA ARG A 116 -23.15 -12.18 8.14
C ARG A 116 -22.48 -11.35 9.22
N ALA A 117 -22.45 -11.82 10.47
CA ALA A 117 -21.82 -11.14 11.60
C ALA A 117 -20.41 -10.65 11.27
N SER A 118 -19.57 -11.52 10.67
CA SER A 118 -18.22 -11.13 10.23
C SER A 118 -18.21 -9.95 9.24
N SER A 119 -19.15 -9.86 8.29
CA SER A 119 -19.21 -8.77 7.31
C SER A 119 -19.87 -7.50 7.84
N LYS A 120 -20.63 -7.58 8.93
CA LYS A 120 -21.28 -6.45 9.60
C LYS A 120 -20.51 -5.92 10.80
N ARG A 121 -19.38 -6.55 11.17
CA ARG A 121 -18.55 -6.13 12.31
C ARG A 121 -18.05 -4.70 12.09
N SER A 122 -18.24 -3.84 13.11
CA SER A 122 -17.71 -2.48 13.12
C SER A 122 -16.18 -2.46 13.00
N GLY A 123 -15.61 -1.43 12.39
CA GLY A 123 -14.16 -1.31 12.14
C GLY A 123 -13.61 -2.28 11.08
N ARG A 124 -14.46 -3.06 10.40
CA ARG A 124 -14.01 -3.97 9.34
C ARG A 124 -13.63 -3.20 8.08
N LEU A 125 -12.36 -3.27 7.71
CA LEU A 125 -11.92 -2.84 6.39
C LEU A 125 -12.42 -3.78 5.27
N PRO A 126 -12.88 -3.22 4.13
CA PRO A 126 -13.12 -4.01 2.92
C PRO A 126 -11.84 -4.76 2.51
N PRO A 127 -11.93 -6.02 2.07
CA PRO A 127 -10.71 -6.81 1.83
C PRO A 127 -9.75 -6.23 0.78
N SER A 128 -10.26 -5.49 -0.21
CA SER A 128 -9.43 -4.79 -1.21
C SER A 128 -8.61 -3.67 -0.58
N ILE A 129 -9.26 -2.80 0.20
CA ILE A 129 -8.61 -1.72 0.95
C ILE A 129 -7.63 -2.28 1.97
N LYS A 130 -8.07 -3.29 2.74
CA LYS A 130 -7.21 -3.97 3.72
C LYS A 130 -5.94 -4.52 3.05
N THR A 131 -6.08 -5.23 1.93
CA THR A 131 -4.93 -5.78 1.19
C THR A 131 -3.99 -4.67 0.75
N ASN A 132 -4.52 -3.60 0.16
CA ASN A 132 -3.76 -2.46 -0.34
C ASN A 132 -2.97 -1.74 0.78
N VAL A 133 -3.57 -1.56 1.96
CA VAL A 133 -2.89 -0.94 3.12
C VAL A 133 -1.86 -1.89 3.76
N GLU A 134 -2.20 -3.16 3.95
CA GLU A 134 -1.28 -4.17 4.47
C GLU A 134 -0.07 -4.37 3.55
N GLU A 135 -0.24 -4.24 2.24
CA GLU A 135 0.84 -4.26 1.26
C GLU A 135 1.86 -3.14 1.52
N VAL A 136 1.42 -1.91 1.79
CA VAL A 136 2.30 -0.79 2.16
C VAL A 136 3.01 -1.07 3.48
N ILE A 137 2.25 -1.41 4.54
CA ILE A 137 2.80 -1.67 5.88
C ILE A 137 3.92 -2.72 5.81
N ARG A 138 3.66 -3.83 5.10
CA ARG A 138 4.62 -4.93 4.98
C ARG A 138 5.87 -4.57 4.19
N VAL A 139 5.80 -3.62 3.27
CA VAL A 139 6.96 -3.10 2.54
C VAL A 139 7.77 -2.18 3.45
N VAL A 140 7.10 -1.20 4.08
CA VAL A 140 7.74 -0.22 4.97
C VAL A 140 8.49 -0.93 6.12
N GLN A 141 7.84 -1.90 6.78
CA GLN A 141 8.45 -2.71 7.84
C GLN A 141 9.64 -3.58 7.40
N ARG A 142 9.87 -3.73 6.09
CA ARG A 142 10.97 -4.52 5.53
C ARG A 142 11.95 -3.68 4.73
N LEU A 143 11.86 -2.35 4.79
CA LEU A 143 12.87 -1.48 4.24
C LEU A 143 14.19 -1.78 4.96
N PRO A 144 15.29 -2.06 4.22
CA PRO A 144 16.57 -2.41 4.82
C PRO A 144 17.37 -1.16 5.20
N LEU A 145 16.71 -0.17 5.81
CA LEU A 145 17.25 1.13 6.21
C LEU A 145 16.78 1.49 7.62
N PRO A 146 17.59 2.23 8.40
CA PRO A 146 17.22 2.69 9.73
C PRO A 146 16.27 3.88 9.64
N ILE A 147 15.00 3.62 9.34
CA ILE A 147 13.98 4.66 9.19
C ILE A 147 13.72 5.31 10.56
N THR A 148 13.89 6.63 10.65
CA THR A 148 13.66 7.40 11.89
C THR A 148 12.31 8.12 11.88
N ARG A 149 11.79 8.48 10.69
CA ARG A 149 10.50 9.16 10.53
C ARG A 149 9.77 8.75 9.26
N ILE A 150 8.43 8.73 9.34
CA ILE A 150 7.53 8.46 8.21
C ILE A 150 6.74 9.72 7.90
N VAL A 151 6.65 10.08 6.62
CA VAL A 151 5.79 11.17 6.14
C VAL A 151 4.86 10.61 5.06
N ILE A 152 3.55 10.84 5.20
CA ILE A 152 2.55 10.30 4.27
C ILE A 152 1.66 11.42 3.75
N GLU A 153 1.37 11.39 2.45
CA GLU A 153 0.35 12.28 1.90
C GLU A 153 -1.05 11.89 2.39
N ASP A 154 -1.73 12.86 3.01
CA ASP A 154 -3.12 12.77 3.37
C ASP A 154 -4.02 13.29 2.23
N VAL A 155 -5.19 12.65 2.09
CA VAL A 155 -6.25 13.08 1.19
C VAL A 155 -6.97 14.32 1.77
N GLN A 156 -6.73 14.61 3.04
CA GLN A 156 -7.23 15.82 3.68
C GLN A 156 -6.66 17.03 2.95
N VAL A 157 -7.51 17.83 2.33
CA VAL A 157 -7.27 19.26 2.34
C VAL A 157 -7.92 19.70 3.64
N ASP A 158 -7.12 19.96 4.67
CA ASP A 158 -7.67 20.62 5.86
C ASP A 158 -7.89 22.10 5.51
N ILE A 159 -9.01 22.37 4.84
CA ILE A 159 -9.42 23.73 4.45
C ILE A 159 -9.59 24.60 5.71
N ALA A 160 -9.78 24.01 6.91
CA ALA A 160 -9.83 24.78 8.14
C ALA A 160 -8.45 25.37 8.50
N ARG A 161 -7.34 24.64 8.33
CA ARG A 161 -5.98 25.19 8.53
C ARG A 161 -5.51 26.10 7.40
N LEU A 162 -6.02 25.90 6.18
CA LEU A 162 -5.75 26.77 5.03
C LEU A 162 -6.34 28.19 5.21
N ASN A 163 -7.37 28.32 6.05
CA ASN A 163 -8.04 29.58 6.34
C ASN A 163 -7.64 30.20 7.69
N ASP A 164 -7.04 29.44 8.62
CA ASP A 164 -6.52 29.98 9.90
C ASP A 164 -5.32 29.14 10.42
N PRO A 165 -4.08 29.66 10.38
CA PRO A 165 -2.88 28.95 10.84
C PRO A 165 -2.82 28.72 12.35
N THR A 166 -3.69 29.36 13.15
CA THR A 166 -3.59 29.39 14.62
C THR A 166 -4.29 28.22 15.32
N VAL A 167 -5.01 27.37 14.58
CA VAL A 167 -5.79 26.27 15.16
C VAL A 167 -4.87 25.12 15.64
N GLN A 168 -4.54 25.12 16.93
CA GLN A 168 -3.83 24.02 17.60
C GLN A 168 -4.78 22.86 17.97
N GLY A 169 -4.23 21.64 17.95
CA GLY A 169 -4.92 20.34 18.02
C GLY A 169 -5.69 19.99 19.30
N SER A 170 -5.96 20.94 20.19
CA SER A 170 -6.77 20.74 21.41
C SER A 170 -8.28 20.90 21.19
N ARG A 171 -8.74 21.29 20.00
CA ARG A 171 -10.18 21.46 19.67
C ARG A 171 -10.89 20.19 19.17
N TYR A 172 -10.23 19.03 19.23
CA TYR A 172 -10.71 17.76 18.66
C TYR A 172 -11.72 16.96 19.53
N GLN A 173 -12.08 17.45 20.72
CA GLN A 173 -12.94 16.73 21.68
C GLN A 173 -14.28 17.44 21.92
N ASP A 174 -15.02 17.73 20.86
CA ASP A 174 -16.37 18.29 21.00
C ASP A 174 -17.42 17.33 20.42
N SER A 175 -18.16 16.66 21.30
CA SER A 175 -19.11 15.58 20.98
C SER A 175 -20.35 16.02 20.18
N LYS A 176 -20.50 17.33 19.93
CA LYS A 176 -21.60 17.92 19.14
C LYS A 176 -21.29 18.09 17.64
N ARG A 177 -20.03 17.98 17.22
CA ARG A 177 -19.62 18.18 15.81
C ARG A 177 -19.89 16.93 14.95
N LEU A 178 -20.14 17.15 13.65
CA LEU A 178 -20.16 16.08 12.65
C LEU A 178 -18.82 15.35 12.70
N ASP A 179 -18.83 14.01 12.67
CA ASP A 179 -17.60 13.23 12.63
C ASP A 179 -16.72 13.71 11.47
N GLU A 180 -15.47 14.06 11.78
CA GLU A 180 -14.57 14.70 10.82
C GLU A 180 -14.32 13.79 9.61
N ASN A 181 -14.32 12.47 9.81
CA ASN A 181 -14.21 11.53 8.68
C ASN A 181 -15.43 11.57 7.76
N LEU A 182 -16.64 11.76 8.30
CA LEU A 182 -17.88 11.96 7.54
C LEU A 182 -17.88 13.29 6.77
N ARG A 183 -17.42 14.38 7.41
CA ARG A 183 -17.21 15.67 6.75
C ARG A 183 -16.23 15.55 5.59
N ILE A 184 -15.04 15.00 5.83
CA ILE A 184 -14.00 14.80 4.80
C ILE A 184 -14.49 13.90 3.67
N ALA A 185 -15.20 12.82 4.00
CA ALA A 185 -15.77 11.93 2.99
C ALA A 185 -16.79 12.66 2.09
N CYS A 186 -17.52 13.64 2.62
CA CYS A 186 -18.46 14.46 1.86
C CYS A 186 -17.73 15.38 0.88
N LEU A 187 -16.74 16.12 1.37
CA LEU A 187 -15.91 17.00 0.54
C LEU A 187 -15.21 16.22 -0.58
N LEU A 188 -14.65 15.04 -0.27
CA LEU A 188 -13.97 14.20 -1.24
C LEU A 188 -14.90 13.67 -2.32
N ARG A 189 -16.10 13.21 -1.94
CA ARG A 189 -17.13 12.75 -2.88
C ARG A 189 -17.49 13.87 -3.86
N ASP A 190 -17.65 15.06 -3.33
CA ASP A 190 -18.07 16.26 -4.05
C ASP A 190 -16.88 16.96 -4.74
N ARG A 191 -15.71 16.29 -4.81
CA ARG A 191 -14.49 16.74 -5.48
C ARG A 191 -14.01 18.12 -5.00
N TYR A 192 -14.19 18.41 -3.71
CA TYR A 192 -13.88 19.70 -3.12
C TYR A 192 -14.49 20.87 -3.90
N GLN A 193 -15.74 20.69 -4.33
CA GLN A 193 -16.49 21.65 -5.11
C GLN A 193 -17.85 21.87 -4.45
N CYS A 194 -18.23 23.14 -4.28
CA CYS A 194 -19.58 23.49 -3.83
C CYS A 194 -20.60 22.90 -4.80
N GLN A 195 -21.51 22.07 -4.29
CA GLN A 195 -22.50 21.37 -5.12
C GLN A 195 -23.66 22.27 -5.55
N HIS A 196 -23.76 23.49 -5.02
CA HIS A 196 -24.73 24.47 -5.47
C HIS A 196 -24.14 25.44 -6.52
N CYS A 197 -23.04 26.14 -6.20
CA CYS A 197 -22.49 27.19 -7.07
C CYS A 197 -21.23 26.79 -7.85
N GLY A 198 -20.71 25.57 -7.65
CA GLY A 198 -19.54 25.07 -8.38
C GLY A 198 -18.19 25.65 -7.97
N LYS A 199 -18.12 26.57 -6.99
CA LYS A 199 -16.85 27.13 -6.51
C LYS A 199 -15.92 26.06 -5.92
N ARG A 200 -14.63 26.23 -6.15
CA ARG A 200 -13.51 25.44 -5.60
C ARG A 200 -12.55 26.37 -4.85
N GLU A 201 -11.63 25.82 -4.08
CA GLU A 201 -10.57 26.59 -3.38
C GLU A 201 -11.11 27.68 -2.43
N VAL A 202 -12.29 27.44 -1.86
CA VAL A 202 -12.93 28.30 -0.85
C VAL A 202 -13.19 27.50 0.41
N ARG A 203 -13.57 28.16 1.51
CA ARG A 203 -14.06 27.46 2.70
C ARG A 203 -15.30 26.62 2.35
N LEU A 204 -15.15 25.30 2.43
CA LEU A 204 -16.21 24.32 2.16
C LEU A 204 -16.66 23.67 3.46
N GLU A 205 -17.96 23.42 3.57
CA GLU A 205 -18.62 22.83 4.72
C GLU A 205 -19.55 21.70 4.26
N ALA A 206 -19.67 20.66 5.09
CA ALA A 206 -20.62 19.58 4.86
C ALA A 206 -21.96 19.95 5.50
N HIS A 207 -22.95 20.28 4.67
CA HIS A 207 -24.29 20.66 5.07
C HIS A 207 -25.20 19.44 5.23
N HIS A 208 -26.00 19.40 6.28
CA HIS A 208 -27.05 18.38 6.41
C HIS A 208 -28.26 18.73 5.53
N VAL A 209 -28.52 17.95 4.49
CA VAL A 209 -29.66 18.17 3.57
C VAL A 209 -30.99 18.12 4.33
N GLN A 210 -31.18 17.11 5.18
CA GLN A 210 -32.16 17.13 6.26
C GLN A 210 -31.45 17.61 7.52
N TYR A 211 -31.84 18.79 8.03
CA TYR A 211 -31.27 19.36 9.24
C TYR A 211 -31.32 18.38 10.43
N ARG A 212 -30.28 18.39 11.26
CA ARG A 212 -30.21 17.55 12.48
C ARG A 212 -31.38 17.81 13.44
N GLN A 213 -31.80 19.06 13.59
CA GLN A 213 -32.95 19.44 14.42
C GLN A 213 -34.28 18.83 13.93
N HIS A 214 -34.35 18.46 12.66
CA HIS A 214 -35.51 17.79 12.04
C HIS A 214 -35.28 16.28 11.86
N GLY A 215 -34.41 15.68 12.67
CA GLY A 215 -34.14 14.24 12.69
C GLY A 215 -33.15 13.74 11.63
N GLY A 216 -32.46 14.64 10.93
CA GLY A 216 -31.43 14.28 9.95
C GLY A 216 -30.25 13.54 10.58
N LYS A 217 -29.86 12.41 9.99
CA LYS A 217 -28.76 11.57 10.48
C LYS A 217 -27.40 12.01 9.95
N ASP A 218 -26.34 11.73 10.70
CA ASP A 218 -24.94 11.91 10.29
C ASP A 218 -24.52 10.79 9.33
N THR A 219 -25.09 10.83 8.12
CA THR A 219 -24.80 9.89 7.04
C THR A 219 -24.34 10.66 5.83
N LEU A 220 -23.41 10.10 5.07
CA LEU A 220 -22.86 10.76 3.89
C LEU A 220 -23.93 11.11 2.84
N SER A 221 -24.98 10.28 2.75
CA SER A 221 -26.15 10.51 1.90
C SER A 221 -27.03 11.68 2.37
N ASN A 222 -26.88 12.14 3.60
CA ASN A 222 -27.56 13.31 4.16
C ASN A 222 -26.63 14.53 4.22
N LEU A 223 -25.41 14.43 3.67
CA LEU A 223 -24.44 15.52 3.64
C LEU A 223 -24.24 16.03 2.22
N LEU A 224 -24.02 17.33 2.07
CA LEU A 224 -23.72 18.00 0.81
C LEU A 224 -22.63 19.05 1.01
N THR A 225 -21.62 19.08 0.12
CA THR A 225 -20.56 20.09 0.19
C THR A 225 -21.04 21.43 -0.33
N LEU A 226 -21.01 22.47 0.52
CA LEU A 226 -21.35 23.85 0.17
C LEU A 226 -20.20 24.80 0.54
N CYS A 227 -20.05 25.90 -0.20
CA CYS A 227 -19.20 27.01 0.27
C CYS A 227 -19.92 27.79 1.38
N GLU A 228 -19.17 28.54 2.18
CA GLU A 228 -19.71 29.32 3.31
C GLU A 228 -20.91 30.21 2.93
N SER A 229 -20.84 30.93 1.81
CA SER A 229 -21.94 31.80 1.36
C SER A 229 -23.21 31.00 1.03
N CYS A 230 -23.07 29.86 0.36
CA CYS A 230 -24.20 28.99 0.03
C CYS A 230 -24.73 28.28 1.27
N HIS A 231 -23.87 27.86 2.18
CA HIS A 231 -24.24 27.24 3.45
C HIS A 231 -25.13 28.16 4.29
N HIS A 232 -24.70 29.42 4.47
CA HIS A 232 -25.52 30.43 5.16
C HIS A 232 -26.80 30.77 4.41
N GLY A 233 -26.76 30.88 3.08
CA GLY A 233 -27.95 31.13 2.27
C GLY A 233 -29.02 30.03 2.40
N VAL A 234 -28.61 28.78 2.60
CA VAL A 234 -29.54 27.66 2.88
C VAL A 234 -30.16 27.79 4.27
N HIS A 235 -29.36 28.10 5.30
CA HIS A 235 -29.88 28.35 6.65
C HIS A 235 -30.79 29.58 6.74
N ALA A 236 -30.54 30.59 5.91
CA ALA A 236 -31.35 31.81 5.81
C ALA A 236 -32.62 31.62 4.97
N GLY A 237 -32.83 30.45 4.34
CA GLY A 237 -33.98 30.21 3.46
C GLY A 237 -33.89 30.87 2.08
N ASN A 238 -32.76 31.52 1.77
CA ASN A 238 -32.52 32.20 0.49
C ASN A 238 -32.10 31.24 -0.63
N ILE A 239 -31.67 30.02 -0.27
CA ILE A 239 -31.24 28.97 -1.20
C ILE A 239 -31.98 27.68 -0.85
N THR A 240 -32.72 27.16 -1.82
CA THR A 240 -33.35 25.84 -1.75
C THR A 240 -32.45 24.82 -2.44
N LEU A 241 -32.05 23.78 -1.71
CA LEU A 241 -31.28 22.67 -2.27
C LEU A 241 -32.23 21.70 -2.98
N GLU A 242 -32.24 21.69 -4.32
CA GLU A 242 -33.03 20.73 -5.10
C GLU A 242 -32.41 19.31 -5.15
N VAL A 243 -31.26 19.12 -4.50
CA VAL A 243 -30.51 17.87 -4.58
C VAL A 243 -30.93 16.94 -3.45
N SER A 244 -31.55 15.82 -3.80
CA SER A 244 -31.62 14.68 -2.88
C SER A 244 -30.19 14.18 -2.67
N GLY A 245 -29.71 14.20 -1.42
CA GLY A 245 -28.33 13.84 -1.12
C GLY A 245 -27.93 12.54 -1.84
N VAL A 246 -26.82 12.58 -2.55
CA VAL A 246 -26.47 11.55 -3.55
C VAL A 246 -26.29 10.21 -2.84
N SER A 247 -27.34 9.40 -2.79
CA SER A 247 -27.29 8.04 -2.22
C SER A 247 -26.54 7.13 -3.20
N GLY A 248 -25.21 7.19 -3.14
CA GLY A 248 -24.36 6.69 -4.20
C GLY A 248 -23.28 5.72 -3.73
N HIS A 249 -22.89 4.84 -4.64
CA HIS A 249 -21.67 4.02 -4.54
C HIS A 249 -20.42 4.82 -4.14
N LEU A 250 -20.38 6.11 -4.52
CA LEU A 250 -19.28 7.06 -4.26
C LEU A 250 -19.11 7.38 -2.76
N ASP A 251 -20.20 7.49 -2.00
CA ASP A 251 -20.19 7.70 -0.55
C ASP A 251 -19.37 6.60 0.16
N HIS A 252 -19.72 5.36 -0.16
CA HIS A 252 -19.04 4.21 0.39
C HIS A 252 -17.58 4.12 -0.05
N ILE A 253 -17.21 4.61 -1.23
CA ILE A 253 -15.82 4.60 -1.70
C ILE A 253 -14.98 5.59 -0.89
N ALA A 254 -15.48 6.83 -0.71
CA ALA A 254 -14.79 7.87 0.06
C ALA A 254 -14.56 7.43 1.51
N GLN A 255 -15.62 6.97 2.19
CA GLN A 255 -15.53 6.49 3.58
C GLN A 255 -14.54 5.32 3.73
N ARG A 256 -14.56 4.36 2.79
CA ARG A 256 -13.65 3.20 2.81
C ARG A 256 -12.19 3.59 2.57
N SER A 257 -11.95 4.61 1.73
CA SER A 257 -10.61 5.15 1.49
C SER A 257 -10.04 5.76 2.78
N MET A 258 -10.83 6.59 3.47
CA MET A 258 -10.46 7.22 4.74
C MET A 258 -10.18 6.20 5.84
N GLN A 259 -11.02 5.16 5.98
CA GLN A 259 -10.78 4.07 6.92
C GLN A 259 -9.46 3.34 6.64
N GLY A 260 -9.11 3.15 5.36
CA GLY A 260 -7.85 2.55 4.95
C GLY A 260 -6.63 3.40 5.37
N LYS A 261 -6.69 4.71 5.13
CA LYS A 261 -5.63 5.65 5.53
C LYS A 261 -5.48 5.73 7.05
N THR A 262 -6.60 5.82 7.77
CA THR A 262 -6.59 5.81 9.25
C THR A 262 -5.91 4.55 9.79
N TYR A 263 -6.22 3.38 9.23
CA TYR A 263 -5.57 2.13 9.60
C TYR A 263 -4.06 2.12 9.28
N LEU A 264 -3.66 2.69 8.15
CA LEU A 264 -2.26 2.87 7.78
C LEU A 264 -1.51 3.75 8.79
N TYR A 265 -2.07 4.92 9.11
CA TYR A 265 -1.50 5.90 10.03
C TYR A 265 -1.35 5.32 11.43
N THR A 266 -2.42 4.71 11.94
CA THR A 266 -2.41 4.09 13.27
C THR A 266 -1.36 2.98 13.36
N THR A 267 -1.26 2.14 12.32
CA THR A 267 -0.33 1.01 12.34
C THR A 267 1.13 1.47 12.23
N LEU A 268 1.45 2.37 11.30
CA LEU A 268 2.82 2.84 11.11
C LEU A 268 3.26 3.81 12.23
N GLY A 269 2.36 4.69 12.67
CA GLY A 269 2.60 5.65 13.75
C GLY A 269 2.78 5.01 15.13
N SER A 270 2.36 3.76 15.31
CA SER A 270 2.60 3.01 16.56
C SER A 270 4.08 2.62 16.77
N ALA A 271 4.87 2.57 15.69
CA ALA A 271 6.25 2.12 15.73
C ALA A 271 7.27 3.24 15.49
N LEU A 272 6.92 4.24 14.69
CA LEU A 272 7.80 5.34 14.30
C LEU A 272 7.02 6.67 14.27
N PRO A 273 7.68 7.81 14.57
CA PRO A 273 7.09 9.12 14.38
C PRO A 273 6.51 9.28 12.96
N LEU A 274 5.25 9.67 12.88
CA LEU A 274 4.51 9.81 11.63
C LEU A 274 3.91 11.21 11.52
N SER A 275 4.16 11.87 10.39
CA SER A 275 3.51 13.13 10.03
C SER A 275 2.77 13.01 8.71
N THR A 276 1.79 13.88 8.52
CA THR A 276 1.01 13.95 7.29
C THR A 276 1.22 15.26 6.57
N LEU A 277 1.16 15.21 5.24
CA LEU A 277 1.20 16.40 4.36
C LEU A 277 -0.05 16.42 3.49
N PHE A 278 -0.47 17.61 3.11
CA PHE A 278 -1.61 17.79 2.21
C PHE A 278 -1.17 17.76 0.74
N GLY A 279 -2.02 17.22 -0.13
CA GLY A 279 -1.69 17.07 -1.55
C GLY A 279 -1.39 18.38 -2.30
N TYR A 280 -1.93 19.52 -1.86
CA TYR A 280 -1.58 20.81 -2.47
C TYR A 280 -0.15 21.26 -2.10
N GLN A 281 0.30 20.94 -0.88
CA GLN A 281 1.65 21.28 -0.41
C GLN A 281 2.69 20.51 -1.24
N THR A 282 2.45 19.22 -1.43
CA THR A 282 3.32 18.35 -2.22
C THR A 282 3.28 18.72 -3.70
N ALA A 283 2.13 19.10 -4.26
CA ALA A 283 2.02 19.54 -5.65
C ALA A 283 2.81 20.83 -5.93
N THR A 284 2.74 21.82 -5.03
CA THR A 284 3.49 23.08 -5.15
C THR A 284 4.98 22.83 -4.97
N TRP A 285 5.37 22.06 -3.96
CA TRP A 285 6.77 21.74 -3.70
C TRP A 285 7.42 20.96 -4.86
N ARG A 286 6.69 20.00 -5.46
CA ARG A 286 7.15 19.24 -6.62
C ARG A 286 7.47 20.15 -7.82
N LYS A 287 6.62 21.15 -8.09
CA LYS A 287 6.85 22.14 -9.16
C LYS A 287 8.07 23.01 -8.86
N HIS A 288 8.22 23.47 -7.62
CA HIS A 288 9.38 24.27 -7.20
C HIS A 288 10.71 23.51 -7.30
N GLN A 289 10.68 22.19 -7.12
CA GLN A 289 11.83 21.30 -7.29
C GLN A 289 11.99 20.76 -8.73
N GLU A 290 11.13 21.20 -9.67
CA GLU A 290 11.15 20.77 -11.07
C GLU A 290 11.10 19.23 -11.25
N LEU A 291 10.42 18.55 -10.32
CA LEU A 291 10.34 17.10 -10.32
C LEU A 291 9.27 16.60 -11.32
N PRO A 292 9.53 15.45 -12.00
CA PRO A 292 8.54 14.83 -12.88
C PRO A 292 7.28 14.42 -12.10
N LYS A 293 6.21 14.07 -12.81
CA LYS A 293 4.97 13.58 -12.18
C LYS A 293 4.97 12.05 -12.15
N GLU A 294 5.69 11.50 -11.18
CA GLU A 294 5.85 10.07 -10.98
C GLU A 294 5.66 9.73 -9.49
N HIS A 295 5.16 8.53 -9.18
CA HIS A 295 4.83 8.16 -7.79
C HIS A 295 6.04 8.22 -6.82
N ASP A 296 7.23 7.80 -7.25
CA ASP A 296 8.44 7.88 -6.42
C ASP A 296 8.98 9.31 -6.29
N SER A 297 8.76 10.16 -7.29
CA SER A 297 9.09 11.60 -7.21
C SER A 297 8.13 12.37 -6.30
N ASP A 298 6.84 12.00 -6.30
CA ASP A 298 5.85 12.53 -5.36
C ASP A 298 6.23 12.11 -3.92
N ALA A 299 6.64 10.85 -3.74
CA ALA A 299 7.16 10.38 -2.47
C ALA A 299 8.47 11.07 -2.01
N LEU A 300 9.37 11.41 -2.95
CA LEU A 300 10.56 12.20 -2.66
C LEU A 300 10.19 13.60 -2.15
N CYS A 301 9.25 14.26 -2.85
CA CYS A 301 8.69 15.54 -2.48
C CYS A 301 8.11 15.51 -1.05
N ILE A 302 7.35 14.46 -0.73
CA ILE A 302 6.80 14.23 0.62
C ILE A 302 7.91 14.08 1.67
N ALA A 303 8.98 13.33 1.35
CA ALA A 303 10.07 13.08 2.30
C ALA A 303 10.89 14.34 2.63
N THR A 304 11.06 15.25 1.67
CA THR A 304 11.94 16.42 1.82
C THR A 304 11.21 17.70 2.20
N TYR A 305 9.88 17.72 2.17
CA TYR A 305 9.07 18.94 2.38
C TYR A 305 9.45 19.71 3.65
N ASP A 306 9.47 19.03 4.81
CA ASP A 306 9.77 19.69 6.09
C ASP A 306 11.22 20.21 6.18
N THR A 307 12.16 19.51 5.55
CA THR A 307 13.58 19.88 5.55
C THR A 307 13.92 20.97 4.54
N GLY A 308 13.05 21.19 3.54
CA GLY A 308 13.35 22.04 2.39
C GLY A 308 14.49 21.54 1.49
N GLU A 309 15.00 20.33 1.74
CA GLU A 309 16.21 19.81 1.09
C GLU A 309 15.98 19.55 -0.40
N ARG A 310 16.88 20.09 -1.23
CA ARG A 310 16.91 19.82 -2.68
C ARG A 310 17.69 18.55 -2.94
N VAL A 311 16.98 17.43 -3.09
CA VAL A 311 17.57 16.13 -3.40
C VAL A 311 17.40 15.83 -4.89
N PRO A 312 18.49 15.64 -5.66
CA PRO A 312 18.39 15.29 -7.07
C PRO A 312 17.59 14.00 -7.27
N TRP A 313 16.55 14.06 -8.10
CA TRP A 313 15.76 12.88 -8.42
C TRP A 313 16.54 11.94 -9.32
N GLN A 314 16.63 10.69 -8.89
CA GLN A 314 17.28 9.63 -9.63
C GLN A 314 16.63 8.28 -9.33
N ARG A 315 16.65 7.39 -10.33
CA ARG A 315 16.13 6.02 -10.23
C ARG A 315 17.24 4.95 -10.20
N GLU A 316 18.47 5.31 -9.82
CA GLU A 316 19.58 4.34 -9.70
C GLU A 316 19.29 3.24 -8.67
N ARG A 317 18.57 3.60 -7.60
CA ARG A 317 18.25 2.74 -6.44
C ARG A 317 16.75 2.45 -6.37
N PHE A 318 16.09 2.40 -7.53
CA PHE A 318 14.65 2.23 -7.67
C PHE A 318 14.23 0.76 -7.79
N TYR A 319 13.11 0.40 -7.15
CA TYR A 319 12.50 -0.93 -7.22
C TYR A 319 11.00 -0.87 -7.51
N ARG A 320 10.53 -1.77 -8.38
CA ARG A 320 9.11 -2.15 -8.46
C ARG A 320 8.84 -3.30 -7.51
N ILE A 321 7.83 -3.15 -6.68
CA ILE A 321 7.49 -4.11 -5.64
C ILE A 321 6.15 -4.75 -5.97
N GLY A 322 6.17 -6.06 -6.19
CA GLY A 322 4.99 -6.88 -6.39
C GLY A 322 4.76 -7.84 -5.23
N PHE A 323 3.59 -8.48 -5.21
CA PHE A 323 3.23 -9.45 -4.17
C PHE A 323 2.94 -10.83 -4.74
N ARG A 324 3.50 -11.84 -4.08
CA ARG A 324 3.21 -13.24 -4.37
C ARG A 324 2.25 -13.80 -3.32
N PRO A 325 1.14 -14.45 -3.72
CA PRO A 325 0.29 -15.17 -2.78
C PRO A 325 1.03 -16.38 -2.21
N ARG A 326 1.06 -16.50 -0.88
CA ARG A 326 1.74 -17.59 -0.15
C ARG A 326 1.06 -18.95 -0.31
N GLN A 327 -0.27 -18.95 -0.46
CA GLN A 327 -1.08 -20.13 -0.74
C GLN A 327 -2.17 -19.79 -1.75
N THR A 328 -2.27 -20.59 -2.81
CA THR A 328 -3.50 -20.69 -3.59
C THR A 328 -4.49 -21.52 -2.79
N ARG A 329 -5.53 -20.89 -2.22
CA ARG A 329 -6.66 -21.55 -1.53
C ARG A 329 -7.48 -22.52 -2.42
N ARG A 330 -7.02 -22.84 -3.63
CA ARG A 330 -7.52 -23.94 -4.46
C ARG A 330 -7.09 -25.32 -3.93
N GLN A 331 -6.64 -25.41 -2.69
CA GLN A 331 -6.06 -26.61 -2.04
C GLN A 331 -6.90 -27.90 -2.11
N TYR A 332 -8.16 -27.84 -2.55
CA TYR A 332 -9.03 -29.01 -2.48
C TYR A 332 -9.48 -29.47 -3.86
N HIS A 333 -10.11 -28.63 -4.68
CA HIS A 333 -10.66 -29.08 -5.96
C HIS A 333 -10.72 -27.98 -7.02
N ASP A 334 -10.52 -28.37 -8.27
CA ASP A 334 -10.86 -27.59 -9.45
C ASP A 334 -12.37 -27.41 -9.59
N LEU A 335 -12.75 -26.57 -10.56
CA LEU A 335 -14.14 -26.49 -10.98
C LEU A 335 -14.62 -27.88 -11.43
N PRO A 336 -15.87 -28.25 -11.09
CA PRO A 336 -16.39 -29.55 -11.49
C PRO A 336 -16.39 -29.66 -13.02
N ARG A 337 -15.85 -30.76 -13.54
CA ARG A 337 -15.88 -31.10 -14.96
C ARG A 337 -17.07 -32.00 -15.24
N LYS A 338 -17.73 -31.83 -16.39
CA LYS A 338 -18.87 -32.68 -16.81
C LYS A 338 -18.42 -34.14 -16.81
N GLY A 339 -19.17 -35.02 -16.16
CA GLY A 339 -18.87 -36.46 -16.03
C GLY A 339 -17.80 -36.85 -15.00
N GLN A 340 -16.93 -35.93 -14.56
CA GLN A 340 -15.81 -36.25 -13.64
C GLN A 340 -15.97 -35.65 -12.23
N GLY A 341 -17.00 -34.83 -12.01
CA GLY A 341 -17.19 -34.15 -10.73
C GLY A 341 -16.03 -33.23 -10.39
N ARG A 342 -15.71 -33.10 -9.10
CA ARG A 342 -14.63 -32.21 -8.61
C ARG A 342 -13.29 -32.93 -8.59
N VAL A 343 -12.43 -32.62 -9.56
CA VAL A 343 -11.05 -33.13 -9.60
C VAL A 343 -10.21 -32.40 -8.56
N ARG A 344 -9.33 -33.11 -7.84
CA ARG A 344 -8.39 -32.51 -6.88
C ARG A 344 -7.45 -31.57 -7.63
N TYR A 345 -7.24 -30.36 -7.10
CA TYR A 345 -6.29 -29.43 -7.71
C TYR A 345 -4.86 -29.96 -7.49
N GLN A 346 -4.26 -30.50 -8.54
CA GLN A 346 -2.90 -31.06 -8.51
C GLN A 346 -1.90 -29.94 -8.82
N LEU A 347 -1.27 -29.40 -7.78
CA LEU A 347 -0.06 -28.59 -7.92
C LEU A 347 1.06 -29.25 -7.13
N ASN A 348 2.20 -29.45 -7.80
CA ASN A 348 3.43 -29.79 -7.10
C ASN A 348 3.88 -28.56 -6.31
N THR A 349 3.63 -28.61 -5.01
CA THR A 349 3.91 -27.51 -4.08
C THR A 349 5.38 -27.47 -3.67
N GLU A 350 6.01 -28.64 -3.66
CA GLU A 350 7.39 -28.86 -3.29
C GLU A 350 7.97 -30.01 -4.12
N LEU A 351 9.28 -29.95 -4.39
CA LEU A 351 10.04 -31.01 -5.02
C LEU A 351 11.43 -31.04 -4.38
N GLU A 352 11.76 -32.14 -3.69
CA GLU A 352 13.06 -32.32 -3.03
C GLU A 352 13.49 -31.12 -2.17
N GLY A 353 12.55 -30.58 -1.37
CA GLY A 353 12.82 -29.41 -0.52
C GLY A 353 12.70 -28.06 -1.22
N PHE A 354 12.58 -27.99 -2.55
CA PHE A 354 12.43 -26.74 -3.30
C PHE A 354 10.97 -26.34 -3.45
N ARG A 355 10.68 -25.04 -3.28
CA ARG A 355 9.33 -24.48 -3.38
C ARG A 355 9.25 -23.38 -4.42
N LYS A 356 8.04 -23.15 -4.94
CA LYS A 356 7.77 -22.03 -5.85
C LYS A 356 8.17 -20.70 -5.20
N GLY A 357 9.10 -20.01 -5.83
CA GLY A 357 9.61 -18.70 -5.42
C GLY A 357 10.97 -18.71 -4.80
N ASP A 358 11.49 -19.87 -4.44
CA ASP A 358 12.88 -20.02 -4.07
C ASP A 358 13.78 -19.51 -5.20
N VAL A 359 14.86 -18.86 -4.80
CA VAL A 359 15.94 -18.42 -5.70
C VAL A 359 17.04 -19.45 -5.59
N VAL A 360 17.45 -19.98 -6.74
CA VAL A 360 18.41 -21.08 -6.85
C VAL A 360 19.54 -20.70 -7.81
N ARG A 361 20.73 -21.24 -7.55
CA ARG A 361 21.82 -21.29 -8.52
C ARG A 361 21.69 -22.58 -9.33
N VAL A 362 21.58 -22.46 -10.64
CA VAL A 362 21.34 -23.56 -11.57
C VAL A 362 22.60 -23.85 -12.37
N LYS A 363 23.06 -25.10 -12.38
CA LYS A 363 24.25 -25.56 -13.09
C LYS A 363 25.50 -24.73 -12.78
N GLY A 364 25.68 -24.34 -11.51
CA GLY A 364 26.84 -23.55 -11.05
C GLY A 364 26.85 -22.06 -11.47
N THR A 365 26.11 -21.67 -12.50
CA THR A 365 26.28 -20.35 -13.14
C THR A 365 25.06 -19.44 -12.98
N TRP A 366 23.86 -19.97 -13.18
CA TRP A 366 22.67 -19.13 -13.41
C TRP A 366 21.86 -18.91 -12.14
N ILE A 367 21.54 -17.66 -11.79
CA ILE A 367 20.64 -17.37 -10.68
C ILE A 367 19.21 -17.24 -11.21
N LYS A 368 18.33 -18.14 -10.78
CA LYS A 368 16.94 -18.23 -11.25
C LYS A 368 15.96 -18.28 -10.10
N GLN A 369 14.75 -17.76 -10.31
CA GLN A 369 13.62 -17.96 -9.40
C GLN A 369 12.71 -19.08 -9.92
N ILE A 370 12.34 -20.00 -9.03
CA ILE A 370 11.40 -21.08 -9.35
C ILE A 370 10.00 -20.49 -9.57
N ASN A 371 9.46 -20.65 -10.77
CA ASN A 371 8.13 -20.17 -11.16
C ASN A 371 7.06 -21.27 -11.06
N SER A 372 7.44 -22.50 -11.36
CA SER A 372 6.58 -23.68 -11.23
C SER A 372 7.42 -24.94 -11.04
N ILE A 373 6.75 -25.99 -10.56
CA ILE A 373 7.30 -27.33 -10.41
C ILE A 373 6.45 -28.23 -11.30
N TYR A 374 7.09 -28.93 -12.24
CA TYR A 374 6.39 -29.82 -13.17
C TYR A 374 6.14 -31.19 -12.54
N SER A 375 5.10 -31.87 -13.02
CA SER A 375 4.80 -33.27 -12.68
C SER A 375 5.95 -34.22 -13.03
N THR A 376 6.74 -33.86 -14.04
CA THR A 376 7.91 -34.61 -14.52
C THR A 376 9.16 -34.45 -13.64
N GLY A 377 9.08 -33.77 -12.49
CA GLY A 377 10.21 -33.61 -11.57
C GLY A 377 11.21 -32.51 -11.97
N TYR A 378 10.76 -31.51 -12.75
CA TYR A 378 11.60 -30.36 -13.12
C TYR A 378 11.16 -29.08 -12.42
N LEU A 379 12.16 -28.28 -12.03
CA LEU A 379 11.99 -26.90 -11.58
C LEU A 379 12.00 -26.00 -12.82
N ALA A 380 10.97 -25.17 -12.97
CA ALA A 380 10.82 -24.30 -14.13
C ALA A 380 11.07 -22.83 -13.78
N PHE A 381 11.72 -22.13 -14.71
CA PHE A 381 12.19 -20.75 -14.55
C PHE A 381 11.62 -19.85 -15.67
N SER A 382 11.85 -18.54 -15.57
CA SER A 382 11.56 -17.63 -16.69
C SER A 382 12.48 -17.95 -17.88
N ARG A 383 11.89 -18.07 -19.07
CA ARG A 383 12.62 -18.24 -20.33
C ARG A 383 13.43 -16.97 -20.61
N LYS A 384 14.74 -17.14 -20.79
CA LYS A 384 15.66 -16.12 -21.25
C LYS A 384 16.62 -16.78 -22.22
N LYS A 385 16.92 -16.14 -23.35
CA LYS A 385 17.82 -16.69 -24.37
C LYS A 385 19.19 -16.99 -23.74
N GLY A 386 19.72 -18.19 -24.00
CA GLY A 386 21.01 -18.64 -23.45
C GLY A 386 20.98 -19.15 -21.99
N GLU A 387 19.84 -19.05 -21.29
CA GLU A 387 19.71 -19.53 -19.91
C GLU A 387 18.82 -20.77 -19.81
N PRO A 388 19.05 -21.68 -18.84
CA PRO A 388 18.18 -22.84 -18.65
C PRO A 388 16.73 -22.41 -18.33
N ALA A 389 15.77 -22.96 -19.08
CA ALA A 389 14.35 -22.74 -18.85
C ALA A 389 13.78 -23.66 -17.74
N ASN A 390 14.43 -24.80 -17.52
CA ASN A 390 14.14 -25.73 -16.45
C ASN A 390 15.43 -26.45 -16.02
N ALA A 391 15.39 -27.10 -14.86
CA ALA A 391 16.48 -27.96 -14.37
C ALA A 391 15.94 -28.99 -13.36
N ARG A 392 16.70 -30.06 -13.14
CA ARG A 392 16.40 -31.01 -12.05
C ARG A 392 16.87 -30.43 -10.70
N PRO A 393 16.27 -30.84 -9.57
CA PRO A 393 16.68 -30.39 -8.23
C PRO A 393 18.18 -30.56 -7.96
N LYS A 394 18.78 -31.70 -8.37
CA LYS A 394 20.21 -31.98 -8.24
C LYS A 394 21.13 -30.95 -8.91
N ASP A 395 20.65 -30.27 -9.94
CA ASP A 395 21.42 -29.23 -10.66
C ASP A 395 21.23 -27.84 -10.03
N CYS A 396 20.49 -27.76 -8.93
CA CYS A 396 20.09 -26.53 -8.27
C CYS A 396 20.64 -26.45 -6.84
N VAL A 397 21.21 -25.31 -6.48
CA VAL A 397 21.58 -24.98 -5.10
C VAL A 397 20.69 -23.86 -4.60
N LEU A 398 19.99 -24.09 -3.49
CA LEU A 398 19.15 -23.08 -2.87
C LEU A 398 20.00 -21.88 -2.39
N LEU A 399 19.60 -20.67 -2.78
CA LEU A 399 20.25 -19.43 -2.34
C LEU A 399 19.37 -18.62 -1.40
N GLU A 400 18.07 -18.50 -1.70
CA GLU A 400 17.12 -17.74 -0.88
C GLU A 400 15.74 -18.39 -0.95
N ARG A 401 15.06 -18.50 0.19
CA ARG A 401 13.69 -19.02 0.25
C ARG A 401 12.71 -18.01 -0.32
N GLY A 402 11.68 -18.51 -0.98
CA GLY A 402 10.66 -17.70 -1.62
C GLY A 402 9.96 -16.75 -0.64
N THR A 403 10.08 -15.46 -0.92
CA THR A 403 9.38 -14.41 -0.19
C THR A 403 8.06 -14.04 -0.87
N THR A 404 7.23 -13.31 -0.13
CA THR A 404 5.93 -12.83 -0.62
C THR A 404 5.99 -11.40 -1.15
N ILE A 405 7.08 -10.69 -0.89
CA ILE A 405 7.34 -9.34 -1.40
C ILE A 405 8.46 -9.47 -2.42
N LEU A 406 8.16 -9.13 -3.66
CA LEU A 406 9.03 -9.31 -4.80
C LEU A 406 9.62 -7.97 -5.18
N TRP A 407 10.90 -7.78 -4.91
CA TRP A 407 11.66 -6.59 -5.29
C TRP A 407 12.26 -6.79 -6.68
N GLN A 408 11.87 -5.96 -7.63
CA GLN A 408 12.31 -6.05 -9.01
C GLN A 408 12.95 -4.72 -9.43
N ARG A 409 14.17 -4.77 -9.95
CA ARG A 409 14.73 -3.62 -10.65
C ARG A 409 14.14 -3.55 -12.06
N PRO A 410 13.73 -2.37 -12.56
CA PRO A 410 13.41 -2.22 -13.97
C PRO A 410 14.59 -2.71 -14.81
N GLN A 411 14.32 -3.45 -15.88
CA GLN A 411 15.34 -3.73 -16.86
C GLN A 411 15.71 -2.41 -17.53
N ARG A 412 17.03 -2.16 -17.65
CA ARG A 412 17.54 -1.05 -18.45
C ARG A 412 17.35 -1.35 -19.93
#